data_AF-A0A811ZQ66-F1
#
_entry.id   AF-A0A811ZQ66-F1
#
_cell.length_a   1.000
_cell.length_b   1.000
_cell.length_c   1.000
_cell.angle_alpha   90.00
_cell.angle_beta   90.00
_cell.angle_gamma   90.00
#
_symmetry.space_group_name_H-M   'P 1'
#
loop_
_entity.id
_entity.type
_entity.pdbx_description
1 polymer ?
#
loop_
_entity_poly.entity_id
_entity_poly.type
_entity_poly.pdbx_seq_one_letter_code
_entity_poly.pdbx_strand_id
1 'polypeptide(L)'
;MGQVHPVFLYSNNADIQQNRSLTETFFFLLFMIVTHRERERGRHRQREKQAPCTRSPTWDSIRGLQDRALGQRQAPNRCATQGSLLLRLLKHYQAVPYLHKVIVVWNNVGEKGPDELRNSLGPHPVPVIFKLQTTKRMRNRLQVFPELETNAVLMVDNDTLISTQDLVFAFSVWQQFPDQIVGFVPRKHVSTSSGIYSYGGFELQTPGFGNGDQYSVVLIGASFFNSKYLDLFQRQPPALHALIDEIQNCDDIAMNFIIAKHTGKTSGVFVKPVNMGNLEKESNGGYPGMWHRAEHFLQRSYCINKLVNIYNSMPLKYSNIMISQFGFPYANHKRKI
;
A
#
# COMPACT_ATOMS: atom_id res chain seq x y z
N MET A 1 -41.11 -19.08 8.84
CA MET A 1 -40.87 -17.68 8.45
C MET A 1 -40.26 -16.97 9.64
N GLY A 2 -38.94 -16.75 9.66
CA GLY A 2 -38.26 -16.03 10.74
C GLY A 2 -37.70 -14.72 10.20
N GLN A 3 -38.27 -13.59 10.63
CA GLN A 3 -37.77 -12.26 10.30
C GLN A 3 -36.47 -12.00 11.07
N VAL A 4 -35.38 -11.72 10.34
CA VAL A 4 -34.14 -11.23 10.92
C VAL A 4 -34.22 -9.71 10.96
N HIS A 5 -34.30 -9.14 12.16
CA HIS A 5 -34.24 -7.68 12.35
C HIS A 5 -32.79 -7.19 12.25
N PRO A 6 -32.52 -6.07 11.56
CA PRO A 6 -31.22 -5.42 11.62
C PRO A 6 -30.97 -4.84 13.02
N VAL A 7 -29.87 -5.23 13.65
CA VAL A 7 -29.37 -4.63 14.88
C VAL A 7 -28.70 -3.30 14.51
N PHE A 8 -29.37 -2.19 14.83
CA PHE A 8 -28.79 -0.86 14.75
C PHE A 8 -28.00 -0.59 16.04
N LEU A 9 -26.67 -0.50 15.94
CA LEU A 9 -25.84 0.02 17.02
C LEU A 9 -25.99 1.55 17.03
N TYR A 10 -26.85 2.07 17.91
CA TYR A 10 -26.87 3.48 18.26
C TYR A 10 -25.73 3.77 19.23
N SER A 11 -24.71 4.50 18.77
CA SER A 11 -23.73 5.14 19.66
C SER A 11 -24.34 6.44 20.17
N ASN A 12 -24.72 6.50 21.44
CA ASN A 12 -25.15 7.72 22.09
C ASN A 12 -23.96 8.68 22.19
N ASN A 13 -23.99 9.75 21.39
CA ASN A 13 -23.09 10.90 21.51
C ASN A 13 -23.60 11.82 22.62
N ALA A 14 -23.15 11.59 23.84
CA ALA A 14 -23.05 12.60 24.88
C ALA A 14 -21.80 12.28 25.69
N ASP A 15 -20.94 13.28 25.93
CA ASP A 15 -19.69 13.23 26.69
C ASP A 15 -18.39 12.84 25.95
N ILE A 16 -18.16 13.43 24.77
CA ILE A 16 -16.78 13.62 24.26
C ILE A 16 -16.54 15.11 23.97
N GLN A 17 -16.55 15.93 25.01
CA GLN A 17 -15.89 17.23 25.00
C GLN A 17 -14.99 17.34 26.23
N GLN A 18 -13.76 16.84 26.14
CA GLN A 18 -12.62 17.40 26.87
C GLN A 18 -11.29 16.84 26.31
N ASN A 19 -10.44 17.75 25.84
CA ASN A 19 -9.01 17.56 25.59
C ASN A 19 -8.56 16.44 24.60
N ARG A 20 -8.97 16.51 23.33
CA ARG A 20 -8.19 15.85 22.26
C ARG A 20 -7.02 16.73 21.88
N SER A 21 -5.81 16.28 22.22
CA SER A 21 -4.55 16.78 21.70
C SER A 21 -4.64 16.91 20.17
N LEU A 22 -4.18 18.04 19.63
CA LEU A 22 -4.14 18.31 18.18
C LEU A 22 -3.44 17.20 17.36
N THR A 23 -2.68 16.31 17.99
CA THR A 23 -2.01 15.15 17.38
C THR A 23 -2.94 13.99 16.97
N GLU A 24 -4.18 13.92 17.46
CA GLU A 24 -5.11 12.81 17.12
C GLU A 24 -5.90 13.02 15.82
N THR A 25 -5.90 14.24 15.29
CA THR A 25 -6.71 14.63 14.12
C THR A 25 -5.95 14.49 12.80
N PHE A 26 -4.66 14.19 12.84
CA PHE A 26 -3.82 14.09 11.65
C PHE A 26 -3.17 12.70 11.50
N PHE A 27 -2.75 12.37 10.27
CA PHE A 27 -2.01 11.14 9.96
C PHE A 27 -0.74 11.44 9.17
N PHE A 28 0.21 10.51 9.24
CA PHE A 28 1.41 10.56 8.41
C PHE A 28 1.26 9.68 7.18
N LEU A 29 1.74 10.14 6.04
CA LEU A 29 1.94 9.27 4.89
C LEU A 29 3.38 8.76 4.87
N LEU A 30 3.54 7.45 4.90
CA LEU A 30 4.80 6.77 4.68
C LEU A 30 4.79 6.11 3.29
N PHE A 31 5.62 6.67 2.42
CA PHE A 31 5.84 6.18 1.07
C PHE A 31 7.10 5.32 1.06
N MET A 32 7.02 4.10 0.54
CA MET A 32 8.21 3.31 0.24
C MET A 32 8.45 3.26 -1.25
N ILE A 33 9.63 3.71 -1.68
CA ILE A 33 10.05 3.53 -3.08
C ILE A 33 10.98 2.34 -3.10
N VAL A 34 10.58 1.28 -3.79
CA VAL A 34 11.47 0.19 -4.16
C VAL A 34 11.76 0.30 -5.65
N THR A 35 12.96 0.78 -6.00
CA THR A 35 13.53 0.56 -7.33
C THR A 35 14.28 -0.77 -7.32
N HIS A 36 13.97 -1.66 -8.26
CA HIS A 36 14.83 -2.82 -8.54
C HIS A 36 15.75 -2.48 -9.70
N ARG A 37 17.04 -2.31 -9.40
CA ARG A 37 18.07 -2.37 -10.42
C ARG A 37 19.36 -2.95 -9.83
N GLU A 38 19.37 -4.27 -9.65
CA GLU A 38 20.65 -4.98 -9.61
C GLU A 38 21.17 -5.08 -11.04
N ARG A 39 22.03 -4.15 -11.43
CA ARG A 39 23.02 -4.47 -12.47
C ARG A 39 24.10 -5.29 -11.75
N GLU A 40 23.93 -6.60 -11.71
CA GLU A 40 25.09 -7.47 -11.62
C GLU A 40 25.98 -7.13 -12.82
N ARG A 41 27.17 -6.57 -12.55
CA ARG A 41 28.23 -6.48 -13.56
C ARG A 41 28.81 -7.88 -13.78
N GLY A 42 27.99 -8.78 -14.32
CA GLY A 42 28.47 -9.98 -14.99
C GLY A 42 29.11 -9.55 -16.31
N ARG A 43 30.41 -9.83 -16.46
CA ARG A 43 31.13 -9.65 -17.72
C ARG A 43 30.54 -10.60 -18.77
N HIS A 44 29.54 -10.17 -19.52
CA HIS A 44 29.26 -10.75 -20.83
C HIS A 44 28.93 -9.62 -21.82
N ARG A 45 29.82 -9.47 -22.80
CA ARG A 45 29.60 -8.62 -23.98
C ARG A 45 28.49 -9.24 -24.81
N GLN A 46 27.29 -8.67 -24.76
CA GLN A 46 26.37 -8.70 -25.89
C GLN A 46 25.82 -7.28 -26.11
N ARG A 47 26.07 -6.77 -27.32
CA ARG A 47 25.54 -5.49 -27.82
C ARG A 47 24.07 -5.69 -28.18
N GLU A 48 23.16 -5.25 -27.33
CA GLU A 48 21.81 -4.91 -27.77
C GLU A 48 21.71 -3.39 -27.94
N LYS A 49 21.38 -2.97 -29.16
CA LYS A 49 21.21 -1.58 -29.55
C LYS A 49 19.97 -1.02 -28.85
N GLN A 50 20.17 -0.20 -27.82
CA GLN A 50 19.14 0.72 -27.35
C GLN A 50 18.98 1.84 -28.39
N ALA A 51 17.80 1.94 -29.00
CA ALA A 51 17.43 3.09 -29.80
C ALA A 51 17.17 4.28 -28.84
N PRO A 52 17.87 5.42 -28.98
CA PRO A 52 17.58 6.59 -28.18
C PRO A 52 16.44 7.38 -28.81
N CYS A 53 15.42 7.73 -28.01
CA CYS A 53 14.44 8.74 -28.40
C CYS A 53 15.13 10.12 -28.45
N THR A 54 15.54 10.56 -29.64
CA THR A 54 16.00 11.93 -29.91
C THR A 54 14.87 12.84 -30.39
N ARG A 55 15.08 14.13 -30.12
CA ARG A 55 14.12 15.26 -30.08
C ARG A 55 13.48 15.66 -31.42
N SER A 56 12.34 16.35 -31.27
CA SER A 56 11.69 17.42 -32.05
C SER A 56 12.05 17.63 -33.54
N PRO A 57 11.06 17.74 -34.45
CA PRO A 57 11.31 18.27 -35.79
C PRO A 57 11.23 19.81 -35.79
N THR A 58 12.31 20.48 -36.15
CA THR A 58 12.25 21.82 -36.74
C THR A 58 11.85 21.67 -38.20
N TRP A 59 10.78 22.37 -38.60
CA TRP A 59 10.35 22.46 -39.98
C TRP A 59 11.35 23.29 -40.78
N ASP A 60 11.99 22.68 -41.79
CA ASP A 60 12.33 23.36 -43.03
C ASP A 60 12.65 22.34 -44.13
N SER A 61 12.15 22.64 -45.33
CA SER A 61 12.45 22.01 -46.63
C SER A 61 11.74 20.70 -46.98
N ILE A 62 10.64 20.79 -47.75
CA ILE A 62 10.49 20.33 -49.15
C ILE A 62 9.02 20.50 -49.60
N ARG A 63 8.83 21.01 -50.83
CA ARG A 63 7.54 21.31 -51.49
C ARG A 63 6.82 20.05 -51.99
N GLY A 64 5.48 20.08 -51.89
CA GLY A 64 4.58 19.51 -52.89
C GLY A 64 4.05 18.10 -52.61
N LEU A 65 2.84 18.01 -52.04
CA LEU A 65 1.72 17.19 -52.54
C LEU A 65 0.49 17.39 -51.63
N GLN A 66 -0.63 17.73 -52.27
CA GLN A 66 -1.92 18.06 -51.69
C GLN A 66 -2.70 16.82 -51.19
N ASP A 67 -3.59 17.11 -50.24
CA ASP A 67 -4.87 16.46 -49.93
C ASP A 67 -4.90 15.02 -49.40
N ARG A 68 -5.17 14.89 -48.10
CA ARG A 68 -6.51 14.53 -47.58
C ARG A 68 -6.51 14.48 -46.05
N ALA A 69 -7.38 15.29 -45.47
CA ALA A 69 -7.76 15.22 -44.07
C ALA A 69 -8.45 13.88 -43.75
N LEU A 70 -8.04 13.23 -42.65
CA LEU A 70 -8.87 12.32 -41.87
C LEU A 70 -8.30 12.27 -40.45
N GLY A 71 -9.14 12.64 -39.48
CA GLY A 71 -8.74 12.87 -38.10
C GLY A 71 -8.22 11.62 -37.40
N GLN A 72 -7.12 11.80 -36.67
CA GLN A 72 -6.70 10.87 -35.63
C GLN A 72 -6.59 11.65 -34.31
N ARG A 73 -7.42 11.24 -33.34
CA ARG A 73 -7.28 11.65 -31.95
C ARG A 73 -5.88 11.24 -31.49
N GLN A 74 -5.02 12.22 -31.22
CA GLN A 74 -3.73 11.99 -30.57
C GLN A 74 -4.01 11.57 -29.13
N ALA A 75 -3.86 10.28 -28.83
CA ALA A 75 -3.63 9.82 -27.47
C ALA A 75 -2.27 10.39 -27.03
N PRO A 76 -2.16 11.08 -25.89
CA PRO A 76 -0.88 11.59 -25.45
C PRO A 76 0.00 10.41 -25.03
N ASN A 77 0.99 10.10 -25.88
CA ASN A 77 2.14 9.28 -25.55
C ASN A 77 2.88 9.91 -24.35
N ARG A 78 2.51 9.55 -23.12
CA ARG A 78 3.26 9.97 -21.93
C ARG A 78 4.08 8.79 -21.43
N CYS A 79 5.32 8.72 -21.89
CA CYS A 79 6.36 7.93 -21.23
C CYS A 79 6.67 8.59 -19.87
N ALA A 80 6.09 8.05 -18.81
CA ALA A 80 6.37 8.44 -17.43
C ALA A 80 7.58 7.65 -16.90
N THR A 81 8.68 8.33 -16.56
CA THR A 81 9.80 7.70 -15.82
C THR A 81 9.38 7.40 -14.38
N GLN A 82 10.05 6.47 -13.67
CA GLN A 82 9.67 6.13 -12.30
C GLN A 82 9.70 7.31 -11.32
N GLY A 83 10.59 8.29 -11.54
CA GLY A 83 10.57 9.58 -10.82
C GLY A 83 9.31 10.40 -11.08
N SER A 84 8.70 10.28 -12.27
CA SER A 84 7.45 10.97 -12.61
C SER A 84 6.19 10.33 -12.00
N LEU A 85 6.19 9.01 -11.77
CA LEU A 85 5.08 8.35 -11.05
C LEU A 85 5.06 8.75 -9.58
N LEU A 86 6.21 8.70 -8.90
CA LEU A 86 6.34 9.18 -7.54
C LEU A 86 5.91 10.65 -7.43
N LEU A 87 6.34 11.52 -8.35
CA LEU A 87 5.94 12.92 -8.37
C LEU A 87 4.41 13.06 -8.46
N ARG A 88 3.77 12.28 -9.34
CA ARG A 88 2.32 12.26 -9.50
C ARG A 88 1.61 11.85 -8.22
N LEU A 89 2.09 10.80 -7.56
CA LEU A 89 1.53 10.30 -6.30
C LEU A 89 1.73 11.33 -5.17
N LEU A 90 2.92 11.90 -5.03
CA LEU A 90 3.20 12.95 -4.05
C LEU A 90 2.29 14.17 -4.26
N LYS A 91 2.08 14.60 -5.52
CA LYS A 91 1.17 15.71 -5.85
C LYS A 91 -0.28 15.44 -5.45
N HIS A 92 -0.73 14.19 -5.57
CA HIS A 92 -2.04 13.78 -5.12
C HIS A 92 -2.13 13.74 -3.59
N TYR A 93 -1.24 13.01 -2.95
CA TYR A 93 -1.33 12.76 -1.51
C TYR A 93 -1.09 14.01 -0.66
N GLN A 94 -0.22 14.94 -1.08
CA GLN A 94 0.02 16.17 -0.34
C GLN A 94 -1.21 17.06 -0.17
N ALA A 95 -2.24 16.87 -1.01
CA ALA A 95 -3.48 17.63 -0.99
C ALA A 95 -4.59 16.93 -0.18
N VAL A 96 -4.31 15.77 0.41
CA VAL A 96 -5.30 15.01 1.19
C VAL A 96 -5.52 15.70 2.54
N PRO A 97 -6.78 15.93 2.97
CA PRO A 97 -7.09 16.46 4.29
C PRO A 97 -6.49 15.62 5.42
N TYR A 98 -6.16 16.26 6.54
CA TYR A 98 -5.60 15.64 7.74
C TYR A 98 -4.20 15.02 7.57
N LEU A 99 -3.58 15.12 6.40
CA LEU A 99 -2.18 14.74 6.26
C LEU A 99 -1.30 15.73 7.04
N HIS A 100 -0.45 15.23 7.92
CA HIS A 100 0.51 16.04 8.68
C HIS A 100 1.82 16.21 7.92
N LYS A 101 2.34 15.10 7.38
CA LYS A 101 3.69 15.02 6.81
C LYS A 101 3.84 13.78 5.93
N VAL A 102 4.72 13.86 4.95
CA VAL A 102 5.11 12.73 4.10
C VAL A 102 6.55 12.33 4.41
N ILE A 103 6.77 11.04 4.65
CA ILE A 103 8.10 10.44 4.71
C ILE A 103 8.26 9.53 3.51
N VAL A 104 9.27 9.81 2.70
CA VAL A 104 9.64 9.02 1.52
C VAL A 104 10.86 8.18 1.85
N VAL A 105 10.65 6.87 2.02
CA VAL A 105 11.70 5.88 2.23
C VAL A 105 12.34 5.55 0.87
N TRP A 106 13.54 6.08 0.66
CA TRP A 106 14.25 6.00 -0.61
C TRP A 106 15.20 4.80 -0.62
N ASN A 107 14.78 3.66 -1.19
CA ASN A 107 15.61 2.45 -1.29
C ASN A 107 16.55 2.41 -2.51
N ASN A 108 16.63 3.47 -3.33
CA ASN A 108 17.52 3.49 -4.48
C ASN A 108 18.94 3.84 -4.00
N VAL A 109 19.61 2.87 -3.38
CA VAL A 109 20.95 3.04 -2.80
C VAL A 109 21.93 3.53 -3.88
N GLY A 110 22.65 4.60 -3.57
CA GLY A 110 23.65 5.19 -4.48
C GLY A 110 23.07 6.06 -5.61
N GLU A 111 21.75 6.10 -5.79
CA GLU A 111 21.13 7.13 -6.62
C GLU A 111 20.99 8.42 -5.82
N LYS A 112 21.26 9.56 -6.45
CA LYS A 112 21.01 10.86 -5.82
C LYS A 112 19.56 10.87 -5.34
N GLY A 113 19.39 11.22 -4.06
CA GLY A 113 18.07 11.54 -3.53
C GLY A 113 17.41 12.59 -4.43
N PRO A 114 16.09 12.66 -4.46
CA PRO A 114 15.44 13.38 -5.53
C PRO A 114 15.36 14.87 -5.13
N ASP A 115 16.51 15.53 -5.05
CA ASP A 115 16.63 16.97 -4.77
C ASP A 115 15.93 17.78 -5.87
N GLU A 116 16.05 17.33 -7.12
CA GLU A 116 15.26 17.87 -8.24
C GLU A 116 13.75 17.68 -8.03
N LEU A 117 13.33 16.55 -7.44
CA LEU A 117 11.92 16.29 -7.13
C LEU A 117 11.42 17.18 -6.01
N ARG A 118 12.22 17.36 -4.94
CA ARG A 118 11.96 18.32 -3.85
C ARG A 118 11.75 19.72 -4.42
N ASN A 119 12.64 20.16 -5.30
CA ASN A 119 12.56 21.48 -5.94
C ASN A 119 11.37 21.59 -6.91
N SER A 120 11.02 20.50 -7.61
CA SER A 120 9.93 20.46 -8.59
C SER A 120 8.53 20.38 -7.98
N LEU A 121 8.43 20.06 -6.69
CA LEU A 121 7.14 19.92 -6.02
C LEU A 121 6.50 21.27 -5.63
N GLY A 122 7.25 22.38 -5.68
CA GLY A 122 6.74 23.71 -5.34
C GLY A 122 6.44 23.89 -3.85
N PRO A 123 5.70 24.94 -3.44
CA PRO A 123 5.24 25.06 -2.06
C PRO A 123 4.29 23.91 -1.74
N HIS A 124 4.69 23.09 -0.77
CA HIS A 124 3.91 21.96 -0.33
C HIS A 124 2.89 22.36 0.74
N PRO A 125 1.66 21.81 0.71
CA PRO A 125 0.73 21.95 1.83
C PRO A 125 1.28 21.33 3.13
N VAL A 126 2.17 20.33 3.02
CA VAL A 126 2.75 19.58 4.14
C VAL A 126 4.24 19.29 3.91
N PRO A 127 5.08 19.15 4.95
CA PRO A 127 6.49 18.81 4.76
C PRO A 127 6.66 17.42 4.12
N VAL A 128 7.60 17.31 3.16
CA VAL A 128 8.01 16.05 2.53
C VAL A 128 9.47 15.76 2.86
N ILE A 129 9.73 14.65 3.54
CA ILE A 129 11.05 14.25 4.03
C ILE A 129 11.54 13.02 3.30
N PHE A 130 12.71 13.09 2.69
CA PHE A 130 13.35 11.95 2.02
C PHE A 130 14.33 11.26 2.97
N LYS A 131 14.11 9.97 3.21
CA LYS A 131 14.94 9.12 4.06
C LYS A 131 15.73 8.15 3.21
N LEU A 132 16.95 8.55 2.86
CA LEU A 132 17.89 7.72 2.10
C LEU A 132 18.26 6.49 2.92
N GLN A 133 18.16 5.32 2.31
CA GLN A 133 18.50 4.05 2.95
C GLN A 133 19.90 3.60 2.53
N THR A 134 20.64 2.99 3.46
CA THR A 134 21.99 2.47 3.22
C THR A 134 21.97 1.13 2.49
N THR A 135 20.90 0.36 2.67
CA THR A 135 20.67 -0.92 2.01
C THR A 135 19.24 -1.00 1.51
N LYS A 136 19.03 -1.75 0.44
CA LYS A 136 17.70 -1.98 -0.09
C LYS A 136 17.04 -3.13 0.67
N ARG A 137 16.08 -2.81 1.54
CA ARG A 137 15.29 -3.80 2.29
C ARG A 137 13.82 -3.43 2.30
N MET A 138 12.93 -4.42 2.15
CA MET A 138 11.47 -4.23 2.30
C MET A 138 11.09 -3.65 3.67
N ARG A 139 11.72 -4.12 4.75
CA ARG A 139 11.45 -3.63 6.11
C ARG A 139 11.91 -2.19 6.39
N ASN A 140 12.58 -1.50 5.47
CA ASN A 140 13.02 -0.12 5.71
C ASN A 140 11.85 0.82 6.02
N ARG A 141 10.66 0.56 5.45
CA ARG A 141 9.43 1.29 5.77
C ARG A 141 8.82 0.95 7.13
N LEU A 142 9.40 0.01 7.87
CA LEU A 142 8.94 -0.38 9.21
C LEU A 142 9.85 0.16 10.32
N GLN A 143 10.79 1.05 9.98
CA GLN A 143 11.63 1.75 10.95
C GLN A 143 10.84 2.74 11.82
N VAL A 144 11.37 3.03 12.99
CA VAL A 144 10.88 4.13 13.84
C VAL A 144 11.52 5.42 13.32
N PHE A 145 10.72 6.27 12.69
CA PHE A 145 11.18 7.57 12.21
C PHE A 145 10.94 8.64 13.29
N PRO A 146 11.98 9.37 13.72
CA PRO A 146 11.82 10.41 14.74
C PRO A 146 10.93 11.56 14.29
N GLU A 147 10.77 11.76 12.98
CA GLU A 147 9.88 12.77 12.43
C GLU A 147 8.40 12.39 12.48
N LEU A 148 8.07 11.15 12.87
CA LEU A 148 6.71 10.65 12.98
C LEU A 148 6.08 11.11 14.31
N GLU A 149 5.13 12.03 14.19
CA GLU A 149 4.54 12.79 15.32
C GLU A 149 3.05 12.49 15.54
N THR A 150 2.43 11.63 14.73
CA THR A 150 1.02 11.22 14.89
C THR A 150 0.88 9.77 15.33
N ASN A 151 -0.28 9.46 15.87
CA ASN A 151 -0.65 8.09 16.21
C ASN A 151 -0.95 7.23 14.97
N ALA A 152 -1.45 7.84 13.89
CA ALA A 152 -1.81 7.12 12.65
C ALA A 152 -0.70 7.17 11.61
N VAL A 153 -0.43 6.04 10.97
CA VAL A 153 0.42 5.91 9.78
C VAL A 153 -0.42 5.40 8.64
N LEU A 154 -0.57 6.20 7.59
CA LEU A 154 -0.95 5.76 6.26
C LEU A 154 0.29 5.22 5.56
N MET A 155 0.29 3.95 5.18
CA MET A 155 1.34 3.34 4.37
C MET A 155 0.79 2.99 3.00
N VAL A 156 1.51 3.43 1.96
CA VAL A 156 1.10 3.23 0.56
C VAL A 156 2.29 2.82 -0.30
N ASP A 157 2.09 1.77 -1.10
CA ASP A 157 3.04 1.33 -2.13
C ASP A 157 3.16 2.38 -3.25
N ASN A 158 4.34 2.50 -3.85
CA ASN A 158 4.66 3.55 -4.82
C ASN A 158 4.02 3.40 -6.20
N ASP A 159 3.12 2.45 -6.37
CA ASP A 159 2.33 2.18 -7.56
C ASP A 159 0.83 2.29 -7.28
N THR A 160 0.42 2.69 -6.07
CA THR A 160 -0.99 2.71 -5.68
C THR A 160 -1.49 4.15 -5.53
N LEU A 161 -2.61 4.46 -6.20
CA LEU A 161 -3.33 5.73 -6.11
C LEU A 161 -4.68 5.51 -5.44
N ILE A 162 -4.85 6.04 -4.24
CA ILE A 162 -6.08 5.94 -3.44
C ILE A 162 -6.78 7.30 -3.43
N SER A 163 -8.07 7.36 -3.75
CA SER A 163 -8.80 8.62 -3.79
C SER A 163 -8.82 9.34 -2.43
N THR A 164 -8.91 10.66 -2.46
CA THR A 164 -9.01 11.48 -1.24
C THR A 164 -10.22 11.10 -0.39
N GLN A 165 -11.35 10.75 -1.02
CA GLN A 165 -12.56 10.32 -0.34
C GLN A 165 -12.35 9.00 0.42
N ASP A 166 -11.70 8.02 -0.22
CA ASP A 166 -11.38 6.74 0.41
C ASP A 166 -10.40 6.91 1.58
N LEU A 167 -9.40 7.80 1.46
CA LEU A 167 -8.45 8.07 2.54
C LEU A 167 -9.10 8.75 3.74
N VAL A 168 -9.92 9.77 3.51
CA VAL A 168 -10.63 10.48 4.60
C VAL A 168 -11.59 9.53 5.32
N PHE A 169 -12.31 8.70 4.58
CA PHE A 169 -13.20 7.72 5.18
C PHE A 169 -12.45 6.61 5.93
N ALA A 170 -11.41 6.03 5.34
CA ALA A 170 -10.62 5.00 6.03
C ALA A 170 -9.91 5.53 7.26
N PHE A 171 -9.45 6.80 7.26
CA PHE A 171 -8.89 7.45 8.43
C PHE A 171 -9.93 7.59 9.56
N SER A 172 -11.17 7.99 9.25
CA SER A 172 -12.23 8.08 10.27
C SER A 172 -12.66 6.70 10.81
N VAL A 173 -12.56 5.65 10.00
CA VAL A 173 -12.70 4.26 10.47
C VAL A 173 -11.52 3.90 11.38
N TRP A 174 -10.28 4.21 11.02
CA TRP A 174 -9.11 3.96 11.86
C TRP A 174 -9.20 4.62 13.23
N GLN A 175 -9.74 5.84 13.32
CA GLN A 175 -9.96 6.51 14.61
C GLN A 175 -10.90 5.74 15.55
N GLN A 176 -11.77 4.87 15.02
CA GLN A 176 -12.67 4.00 15.78
C GLN A 176 -12.06 2.62 16.07
N PHE A 177 -11.06 2.20 15.28
CA PHE A 177 -10.32 0.94 15.44
C PHE A 177 -8.80 1.19 15.53
N PRO A 178 -8.32 2.04 16.48
CA PRO A 178 -6.95 2.55 16.47
C PRO A 178 -5.90 1.49 16.80
N ASP A 179 -6.31 0.30 17.26
CA ASP A 179 -5.44 -0.85 17.51
C ASP A 179 -5.40 -1.86 16.34
N GLN A 180 -6.12 -1.62 15.24
CA GLN A 180 -6.14 -2.52 14.07
C GLN A 180 -5.56 -1.85 12.81
N ILE A 181 -5.21 -2.66 11.82
CA ILE A 181 -4.90 -2.18 10.46
C ILE A 181 -6.23 -1.90 9.75
N VAL A 182 -6.48 -0.67 9.33
CA VAL A 182 -7.63 -0.33 8.48
C VAL A 182 -7.16 -0.12 7.06
N GLY A 183 -7.57 -0.98 6.13
CA GLY A 183 -7.01 -0.93 4.77
C GLY A 183 -7.90 -1.52 3.69
N PHE A 184 -7.41 -1.40 2.45
CA PHE A 184 -8.21 -1.59 1.24
C PHE A 184 -7.99 -2.95 0.57
N VAL A 185 -6.99 -3.71 1.01
CA VAL A 185 -6.55 -4.94 0.33
C VAL A 185 -6.60 -6.14 1.29
N PRO A 186 -7.75 -6.84 1.37
CA PRO A 186 -7.92 -8.01 2.21
C PRO A 186 -7.31 -9.26 1.56
N ARG A 187 -6.74 -10.14 2.39
CA ARG A 187 -6.15 -11.44 2.03
C ARG A 187 -6.40 -12.43 3.16
N LYS A 188 -6.18 -13.72 2.91
CA LYS A 188 -6.40 -14.77 3.91
C LYS A 188 -5.28 -15.79 3.92
N HIS A 189 -5.12 -16.40 5.09
CA HIS A 189 -4.52 -17.73 5.18
C HIS A 189 -5.64 -18.77 5.03
N VAL A 190 -5.29 -19.98 4.59
CA VAL A 190 -6.12 -21.18 4.70
C VAL A 190 -5.25 -22.30 5.24
N SER A 191 -5.84 -23.28 5.92
CA SER A 191 -5.09 -24.43 6.44
C SER A 191 -5.49 -25.69 5.68
N THR A 192 -4.50 -26.53 5.36
CA THR A 192 -4.74 -27.90 4.90
C THR A 192 -5.06 -28.80 6.09
N SER A 193 -5.61 -29.98 5.84
CA SER A 193 -5.83 -31.01 6.89
C SER A 193 -4.56 -31.45 7.61
N SER A 194 -3.38 -31.25 6.99
CA SER A 194 -2.07 -31.52 7.57
C SER A 194 -1.51 -30.39 8.44
N GLY A 195 -2.26 -29.31 8.66
CA GLY A 195 -1.83 -28.16 9.48
C GLY A 195 -0.86 -27.22 8.78
N ILE A 196 -0.67 -27.36 7.46
CA ILE A 196 0.15 -26.45 6.65
C ILE A 196 -0.73 -25.28 6.21
N TYR A 197 -0.19 -24.07 6.26
CA TYR A 197 -0.92 -22.87 5.88
C TYR A 197 -0.56 -22.40 4.47
N SER A 198 -1.56 -21.94 3.71
CA SER A 198 -1.39 -21.33 2.40
C SER A 198 -1.89 -19.89 2.42
N TYR A 199 -1.24 -19.01 1.67
CA TYR A 199 -1.64 -17.63 1.48
C TYR A 199 -2.45 -17.46 0.19
N GLY A 200 -3.51 -16.66 0.22
CA GLY A 200 -4.22 -16.25 -0.99
C GLY A 200 -5.31 -15.20 -0.74
N GLY A 201 -6.15 -15.01 -1.74
CA GLY A 201 -7.31 -14.12 -1.71
C GLY A 201 -8.62 -14.90 -1.80
N PHE A 202 -9.57 -14.30 -2.51
CA PHE A 202 -10.92 -14.82 -2.66
C PHE A 202 -11.01 -16.06 -3.54
N GLU A 203 -9.96 -16.34 -4.33
CA GLU A 203 -9.84 -17.50 -5.20
C GLU A 203 -9.67 -18.82 -4.43
N LEU A 204 -9.19 -18.77 -3.19
CA LEU A 204 -9.09 -19.95 -2.33
C LEU A 204 -10.42 -20.25 -1.64
N GLN A 205 -10.65 -21.51 -1.30
CA GLN A 205 -11.85 -21.93 -0.58
C GLN A 205 -11.98 -21.19 0.77
N THR A 206 -13.22 -20.81 1.13
CA THR A 206 -13.51 -20.18 2.43
C THR A 206 -13.08 -21.12 3.57
N PRO A 207 -12.23 -20.65 4.50
CA PRO A 207 -11.74 -21.47 5.61
C PRO A 207 -12.75 -21.62 6.77
N GLY A 208 -13.83 -20.84 6.79
CA GLY A 208 -14.84 -20.84 7.85
C GLY A 208 -16.16 -21.50 7.47
N PHE A 209 -17.06 -21.63 8.45
CA PHE A 209 -18.42 -22.12 8.27
C PHE A 209 -19.37 -20.99 7.86
N GLY A 210 -20.25 -21.24 6.90
CA GLY A 210 -21.33 -20.34 6.50
C GLY A 210 -21.17 -19.75 5.10
N ASN A 211 -21.97 -18.72 4.80
CA ASN A 211 -21.98 -18.04 3.50
C ASN A 211 -20.93 -16.92 3.45
N GLY A 212 -20.38 -16.68 2.27
CA GLY A 212 -19.43 -15.61 2.01
C GLY A 212 -17.97 -16.02 2.18
N ASP A 213 -17.07 -15.05 2.10
CA ASP A 213 -15.63 -15.25 2.27
C ASP A 213 -15.11 -14.53 3.52
N GLN A 214 -13.91 -14.93 3.96
CA GLN A 214 -13.23 -14.38 5.12
C GLN A 214 -11.84 -13.88 4.73
N TYR A 215 -11.36 -12.87 5.45
CA TYR A 215 -9.98 -12.40 5.41
C TYR A 215 -9.36 -12.48 6.79
N SER A 216 -8.06 -12.64 6.85
CA SER A 216 -7.28 -12.67 8.10
C SER A 216 -6.06 -11.75 8.06
N VAL A 217 -5.86 -11.09 6.92
CA VAL A 217 -4.73 -10.21 6.64
C VAL A 217 -5.29 -8.99 5.89
N VAL A 218 -4.84 -7.79 6.29
CA VAL A 218 -5.01 -6.56 5.52
C VAL A 218 -3.61 -6.08 5.15
N LEU A 219 -3.32 -5.94 3.85
CA LEU A 219 -1.97 -5.58 3.40
C LEU A 219 -1.62 -4.15 3.79
N ILE A 220 -0.44 -3.96 4.38
CA ILE A 220 -0.05 -2.65 4.91
C ILE A 220 0.26 -1.61 3.81
N GLY A 221 0.54 -2.07 2.58
CA GLY A 221 0.84 -1.22 1.41
C GLY A 221 -0.33 -0.39 0.88
N ALA A 222 -1.50 -0.46 1.51
CA ALA A 222 -2.62 0.44 1.29
C ALA A 222 -3.51 0.48 2.56
N SER A 223 -2.97 1.03 3.65
CA SER A 223 -3.65 0.99 4.95
C SER A 223 -3.24 2.09 5.93
N PHE A 224 -4.10 2.33 6.91
CA PHE A 224 -3.83 3.03 8.16
C PHE A 224 -3.55 2.04 9.29
N PHE A 225 -2.53 2.29 10.10
CA PHE A 225 -2.29 1.56 11.34
C PHE A 225 -1.60 2.45 12.38
N ASN A 226 -1.55 2.00 13.63
CA ASN A 226 -0.95 2.78 14.71
C ASN A 226 0.58 2.82 14.62
N SER A 227 1.19 3.99 14.75
CA SER A 227 2.65 4.19 14.71
C SER A 227 3.41 3.38 15.77
N LYS A 228 2.77 3.07 16.91
CA LYS A 228 3.36 2.18 17.93
C LYS A 228 3.74 0.80 17.37
N TYR A 229 3.11 0.35 16.29
CA TYR A 229 3.42 -0.93 15.67
C TYR A 229 4.76 -0.93 14.93
N LEU A 230 5.31 0.24 14.57
CA LEU A 230 6.67 0.34 14.06
C LEU A 230 7.70 0.02 15.15
N ASP A 231 7.50 0.56 16.36
CA ASP A 231 8.35 0.23 17.52
C ASP A 231 8.16 -1.23 17.95
N LEU A 232 6.92 -1.73 18.00
CA LEU A 232 6.66 -3.14 18.30
C LEU A 232 7.30 -4.07 17.26
N PHE A 233 7.34 -3.68 15.99
CA PHE A 233 8.05 -4.42 14.93
C PHE A 233 9.56 -4.50 15.21
N GLN A 234 10.19 -3.42 15.69
CA GLN A 234 11.62 -3.45 16.04
C GLN A 234 11.93 -4.39 17.21
N ARG A 235 10.98 -4.60 18.12
CA ARG A 235 11.11 -5.49 19.29
C ARG A 235 10.86 -6.97 18.99
N GLN A 236 10.54 -7.33 17.75
CA GLN A 236 10.30 -8.73 17.39
C GLN A 236 11.58 -9.57 17.38
N PRO A 237 11.48 -10.90 17.50
CA PRO A 237 12.64 -11.79 17.47
C PRO A 237 13.49 -11.58 16.21
N PRO A 238 14.84 -11.65 16.31
CA PRO A 238 15.73 -11.49 15.16
C PRO A 238 15.40 -12.44 13.99
N ALA A 239 14.85 -13.62 14.27
CA ALA A 239 14.41 -14.58 13.25
C ALA A 239 13.32 -14.01 12.32
N LEU A 240 12.41 -13.17 12.83
CA LEU A 240 11.38 -12.51 12.01
C LEU A 240 12.01 -11.50 11.07
N HIS A 241 12.94 -10.70 11.58
CA HIS A 241 13.69 -9.72 10.81
C HIS A 241 14.54 -10.37 9.72
N ALA A 242 15.22 -11.48 10.05
CA ALA A 242 16.00 -12.26 9.11
C ALA A 242 15.13 -12.87 8.00
N LEU A 243 13.96 -13.40 8.34
CA LEU A 243 12.99 -13.94 7.36
C LEU A 243 12.60 -12.89 6.31
N ILE A 244 12.26 -11.67 6.75
CA ILE A 244 11.88 -10.58 5.84
C ILE A 244 13.07 -10.15 4.98
N ASP A 245 14.27 -10.08 5.56
CA ASP A 245 15.48 -9.68 4.85
C ASP A 245 15.94 -10.73 3.82
N GLU A 246 15.80 -12.01 4.13
CA GLU A 246 16.13 -13.12 3.22
C GLU A 246 15.19 -13.17 2.01
N ILE A 247 13.88 -13.04 2.25
CA ILE A 247 12.87 -13.21 1.19
C ILE A 247 12.62 -11.91 0.43
N GLN A 248 12.87 -10.76 1.07
CA GLN A 248 12.46 -9.43 0.57
C GLN A 248 10.96 -9.39 0.24
N ASN A 249 10.13 -9.96 1.12
CA ASN A 249 8.67 -10.05 1.00
C ASN A 249 8.05 -10.18 2.41
N CYS A 250 6.74 -10.30 2.49
CA CYS A 250 5.96 -10.69 3.67
C CYS A 250 6.12 -9.84 4.94
N ASP A 251 6.66 -8.63 4.81
CA ASP A 251 6.69 -7.63 5.87
C ASP A 251 5.27 -7.23 6.32
N ASP A 252 4.32 -7.23 5.38
CA ASP A 252 2.89 -7.06 5.64
C ASP A 252 2.26 -8.20 6.45
N ILE A 253 2.58 -9.46 6.11
CA ILE A 253 2.13 -10.65 6.86
C ILE A 253 2.70 -10.61 8.28
N ALA A 254 3.98 -10.28 8.43
CA ALA A 254 4.61 -10.13 9.74
C ALA A 254 3.91 -9.07 10.59
N MET A 255 3.58 -7.90 10.03
CA MET A 255 2.82 -6.87 10.73
C MET A 255 1.44 -7.36 11.17
N ASN A 256 0.74 -8.12 10.33
CA ASN A 256 -0.55 -8.70 10.71
C ASN A 256 -0.42 -9.72 11.86
N PHE A 257 0.62 -10.56 11.86
CA PHE A 257 0.91 -11.48 12.96
C PHE A 257 1.18 -10.73 14.27
N ILE A 258 2.03 -9.71 14.22
CA ILE A 258 2.39 -8.87 15.37
C ILE A 258 1.13 -8.25 16.00
N ILE A 259 0.28 -7.64 15.17
CA ILE A 259 -0.91 -6.92 15.64
C ILE A 259 -1.98 -7.88 16.16
N ALA A 260 -2.25 -8.99 15.45
CA ALA A 260 -3.20 -10.00 15.93
C ALA A 260 -2.75 -10.61 17.27
N LYS A 261 -1.45 -10.92 17.42
CA LYS A 261 -0.90 -11.43 18.67
C LYS A 261 -0.95 -10.40 19.80
N HIS A 262 -0.61 -9.15 19.52
CA HIS A 262 -0.60 -8.08 20.52
C HIS A 262 -2.01 -7.73 21.02
N THR A 263 -3.00 -7.68 20.13
CA THR A 263 -4.36 -7.25 20.46
C THR A 263 -5.27 -8.39 20.88
N GLY A 264 -4.97 -9.63 20.48
CA GLY A 264 -5.90 -10.74 20.60
C GLY A 264 -7.15 -10.59 19.71
N LYS A 265 -7.16 -9.65 18.76
CA LYS A 265 -8.27 -9.38 17.82
C LYS A 265 -7.88 -9.82 16.40
N THR A 266 -8.75 -9.55 15.42
CA THR A 266 -8.37 -9.61 14.01
C THR A 266 -7.32 -8.53 13.76
N SER A 267 -6.30 -8.82 12.95
CA SER A 267 -5.21 -7.86 12.70
C SER A 267 -5.70 -6.57 12.03
N GLY A 268 -6.76 -6.67 11.23
CA GLY A 268 -7.28 -5.54 10.48
C GLY A 268 -8.77 -5.58 10.19
N VAL A 269 -9.24 -4.46 9.64
CA VAL A 269 -10.61 -4.18 9.20
C VAL A 269 -10.55 -3.78 7.73
N PHE A 270 -11.32 -4.47 6.91
CA PHE A 270 -11.41 -4.20 5.48
C PHE A 270 -12.38 -3.04 5.20
N VAL A 271 -11.86 -1.99 4.58
CA VAL A 271 -12.64 -0.90 4.00
C VAL A 271 -12.67 -1.08 2.48
N LYS A 272 -13.87 -1.21 1.91
CA LYS A 272 -14.03 -1.35 0.46
C LYS A 272 -13.74 0.00 -0.22
N PRO A 273 -12.69 0.11 -1.06
CA PRO A 273 -12.41 1.35 -1.77
C PRO A 273 -13.46 1.61 -2.85
N VAL A 274 -13.85 2.87 -3.03
CA VAL A 274 -14.67 3.34 -4.14
C VAL A 274 -13.81 3.63 -5.37
N ASN A 275 -12.65 4.24 -5.17
CA ASN A 275 -11.72 4.59 -6.23
C ASN A 275 -10.26 4.42 -5.77
N MET A 276 -9.71 3.24 -6.08
CA MET A 276 -8.31 2.90 -5.89
C MET A 276 -7.78 2.27 -7.18
N GLY A 277 -6.67 2.80 -7.69
CA GLY A 277 -6.04 2.34 -8.92
C GLY A 277 -4.60 1.89 -8.68
N ASN A 278 -4.19 0.84 -9.37
CA ASN A 278 -2.78 0.45 -9.47
C ASN A 278 -2.19 1.03 -10.77
N LEU A 279 -1.09 1.76 -10.64
CA LEU A 279 -0.38 2.51 -11.68
C LEU A 279 0.90 1.80 -12.12
N GLU A 280 1.10 0.53 -11.79
CA GLU A 280 2.29 -0.25 -12.14
C GLU A 280 2.56 -0.20 -13.65
N LYS A 281 1.49 -0.30 -14.47
CA LYS A 281 1.59 -0.22 -15.95
C LYS A 281 2.07 1.14 -16.47
N GLU A 282 1.97 2.19 -15.67
CA GLU A 282 2.48 3.51 -16.01
C GLU A 282 3.95 3.71 -15.59
N SER A 283 4.52 2.75 -14.84
CA SER A 283 5.92 2.81 -14.43
C SER A 283 6.82 2.24 -15.54
N ASN A 284 7.47 3.11 -16.33
CA ASN A 284 8.44 2.67 -17.35
C ASN A 284 9.82 2.29 -16.75
N GLY A 285 9.86 1.83 -15.49
CA GLY A 285 11.09 1.45 -14.78
C GLY A 285 11.74 0.15 -15.29
N GLY A 286 11.09 -0.56 -16.22
CA GLY A 286 11.61 -1.77 -16.85
C GLY A 286 11.49 -3.04 -16.02
N TYR A 287 10.90 -2.98 -14.81
CA TYR A 287 10.63 -4.16 -13.99
C TYR A 287 9.13 -4.27 -13.68
N PRO A 288 8.50 -5.42 -13.95
CA PRO A 288 7.16 -5.69 -13.46
C PRO A 288 7.16 -5.72 -11.93
N GLY A 289 6.04 -5.33 -11.32
CA GLY A 289 5.81 -5.32 -9.88
C GLY A 289 6.15 -6.67 -9.22
N MET A 290 6.51 -6.63 -7.94
CA MET A 290 7.05 -7.80 -7.22
C MET A 290 6.14 -9.03 -7.25
N TRP A 291 4.83 -8.82 -7.39
CA TRP A 291 3.81 -9.87 -7.41
C TRP A 291 3.79 -10.70 -8.70
N HIS A 292 4.41 -10.23 -9.79
CA HIS A 292 4.53 -11.01 -11.04
C HIS A 292 5.60 -12.10 -10.99
N ARG A 293 6.46 -12.11 -9.96
CA ARG A 293 7.45 -13.17 -9.77
C ARG A 293 6.74 -14.49 -9.48
N ALA A 294 7.14 -15.57 -10.16
CA ALA A 294 6.48 -16.87 -10.04
C ALA A 294 6.45 -17.39 -8.59
N GLU A 295 7.50 -17.10 -7.83
CA GLU A 295 7.67 -17.49 -6.44
C GLU A 295 6.91 -16.60 -5.45
N HIS A 296 6.32 -15.46 -5.86
CA HIS A 296 5.78 -14.47 -4.93
C HIS A 296 4.72 -15.03 -3.96
N PHE A 297 3.72 -15.75 -4.48
CA PHE A 297 2.65 -16.33 -3.67
C PHE A 297 3.12 -17.57 -2.87
N LEU A 298 4.07 -18.32 -3.42
CA LEU A 298 4.70 -19.46 -2.73
C LEU A 298 5.52 -18.96 -1.53
N GLN A 299 6.31 -17.91 -1.72
CA GLN A 299 7.07 -17.24 -0.65
C GLN A 299 6.15 -16.72 0.45
N ARG A 300 4.99 -16.13 0.11
CA ARG A 300 4.03 -15.67 1.13
C ARG A 300 3.45 -16.83 1.94
N SER A 301 3.14 -17.95 1.31
CA SER A 301 2.71 -19.17 2.02
C SER A 301 3.83 -19.72 2.92
N TYR A 302 5.08 -19.73 2.43
CA TYR A 302 6.26 -20.07 3.22
C TYR A 302 6.42 -19.16 4.44
N CYS A 303 6.27 -17.84 4.28
CA CYS A 303 6.36 -16.89 5.37
C CYS A 303 5.34 -17.16 6.47
N ILE A 304 4.08 -17.46 6.13
CA ILE A 304 3.05 -17.79 7.14
C ILE A 304 3.52 -18.96 8.00
N ASN A 305 3.97 -20.06 7.40
CA ASN A 305 4.42 -21.23 8.14
C ASN A 305 5.67 -20.94 8.98
N LYS A 306 6.63 -20.17 8.45
CA LYS A 306 7.81 -19.73 9.22
C LYS A 306 7.44 -18.85 10.40
N LEU A 307 6.50 -17.91 10.22
CA LEU A 307 6.01 -17.06 11.30
C LEU A 307 5.26 -17.87 12.37
N VAL A 308 4.46 -18.88 11.97
CA VAL A 308 3.84 -19.81 12.92
C VAL A 308 4.89 -20.50 13.79
N ASN A 309 5.99 -20.96 13.18
CA ASN A 309 7.09 -21.58 13.91
C ASN A 309 7.82 -20.58 14.83
N ILE A 310 8.06 -19.34 14.37
CA ILE A 310 8.70 -18.29 15.18
C ILE A 310 7.84 -17.92 16.40
N TYR A 311 6.51 -17.89 16.23
CA TYR A 311 5.56 -17.49 17.29
C TYR A 311 4.95 -18.66 18.06
N ASN A 312 5.28 -19.91 17.70
CA ASN A 312 4.69 -21.14 18.22
C ASN A 312 3.15 -21.16 18.20
N SER A 313 2.53 -20.45 17.25
CA SER A 313 1.07 -20.34 17.15
C SER A 313 0.66 -19.67 15.84
N MET A 314 -0.59 -19.89 15.42
CA MET A 314 -1.27 -19.09 14.38
C MET A 314 -2.10 -18.00 15.07
N PRO A 315 -1.61 -16.74 15.19
CA PRO A 315 -2.35 -15.67 15.84
C PRO A 315 -3.41 -15.02 14.95
N LEU A 316 -3.35 -15.21 13.62
CA LEU A 316 -4.27 -14.57 12.70
C LEU A 316 -5.70 -15.06 12.92
N LYS A 317 -6.65 -14.12 13.02
CA LYS A 317 -8.07 -14.40 13.19
C LYS A 317 -8.84 -13.97 11.95
N TYR A 318 -9.82 -14.76 11.56
CA TYR A 318 -10.69 -14.46 10.42
C TYR A 318 -11.72 -13.37 10.77
N SER A 319 -12.06 -12.57 9.76
CA SER A 319 -13.15 -11.58 9.75
C SER A 319 -13.86 -11.65 8.40
N ASN A 320 -15.15 -11.35 8.40
CA ASN A 320 -15.95 -11.11 7.19
C ASN A 320 -16.53 -9.69 7.16
N ILE A 321 -16.11 -8.81 8.07
CA ILE A 321 -16.58 -7.42 8.13
C ILE A 321 -16.02 -6.65 6.93
N MET A 322 -16.91 -6.13 6.10
CA MET A 322 -16.57 -5.19 5.03
C MET A 322 -17.25 -3.85 5.32
N ILE A 323 -16.47 -2.81 5.56
CA ILE A 323 -16.97 -1.46 5.81
C ILE A 323 -17.06 -0.70 4.47
N SER A 324 -18.17 0.03 4.28
CA SER A 324 -18.39 0.95 3.16
C SER A 324 -19.02 2.22 3.69
N GLN A 325 -18.74 3.36 3.06
CA GLN A 325 -19.30 4.63 3.50
C GLN A 325 -20.79 4.70 3.16
N PHE A 326 -21.64 4.83 4.17
CA PHE A 326 -23.08 4.96 3.96
C PHE A 326 -23.39 6.21 3.12
N GLY A 327 -24.14 6.03 2.02
CA GLY A 327 -24.51 7.12 1.12
C GLY A 327 -23.42 7.53 0.12
N PHE A 328 -22.28 6.84 0.08
CA PHE A 328 -21.22 7.08 -0.89
C PHE A 328 -20.78 5.79 -1.60
N PRO A 329 -21.08 5.62 -2.90
CA PRO A 329 -21.89 6.51 -3.75
C PRO A 329 -23.35 6.64 -3.30
N TYR A 330 -24.05 7.64 -3.81
CA TYR A 330 -25.45 7.93 -3.47
C TYR A 330 -26.33 6.67 -3.52
N ALA A 331 -27.16 6.49 -2.48
CA ALA A 331 -28.11 5.39 -2.32
C ALA A 331 -27.49 3.97 -2.36
N ASN A 332 -26.21 3.79 -2.04
CA ASN A 332 -25.56 2.47 -1.98
C ASN A 332 -26.23 1.45 -1.02
N HIS A 333 -26.95 1.92 0.01
CA HIS A 333 -27.72 1.10 0.95
C HIS A 333 -29.01 0.51 0.36
N LYS A 334 -29.49 1.03 -0.78
CA LYS A 334 -30.71 0.59 -1.47
C LYS A 334 -30.44 -0.14 -2.77
N ARG A 335 -29.18 -0.25 -3.23
CA ARG A 335 -28.86 -1.00 -4.45
C ARG A 335 -29.35 -2.43 -4.27
N LYS A 336 -30.43 -2.77 -4.98
CA LYS A 336 -30.91 -4.15 -5.11
C LYS A 336 -29.78 -4.95 -5.75
N ILE A 337 -29.35 -6.00 -5.05
CA ILE A 337 -28.43 -7.02 -5.57
C ILE A 337 -29.13 -7.75 -6.72
#